data_AF-A0A136HAR3-F1
#
_entry.id   AF-A0A136HAR3-F1
#
_cell.length_a   1.000
_cell.length_b   1.000
_cell.length_c   1.000
_cell.angle_alpha   90.00
_cell.angle_beta   90.00
_cell.angle_gamma   90.00
#
_symmetry.space_group_name_H-M   'P 1'
#
loop_
_entity.id
_entity.type
_entity.pdbx_description
1 polymer ?
#
loop_
_entity_poly.entity_id
_entity_poly.type
_entity_poly.pdbx_seq_one_letter_code
_entity_poly.pdbx_strand_id
1 'polypeptide(L)'
;MKVSGFTFLKNGSTLGYPFVESIRSALPLCDEFIIALGRCDDDTEALLNQIDDPKIRIIHTTWNDKMQDRGYVYGQQKMIAHFNCTGDWALYIEGDEVLHENEIESIRNNMEKYLDDPDTEAFYFDFYHFYGRPDQVGISGYRRAPRIIRNSIRSYAPDGLFFVVLDKNKRGRYPKARHAGGNIYHYGHVRNVAKMQEKINQVSQYWNEKPTPFPGYGDIDPAVIRPFKGTHPAIVSDWLKTDAEWEFTPNPNYRLTKRDKKVRLKLKIEEMLGLEISKKHYTDLDK
;
A
#
# COMPACT_ATOMS: atom_id res chain seq x y z
N MET A 1 11.46 3.76 -22.09
CA MET A 1 11.22 3.62 -20.64
C MET A 1 10.96 2.15 -20.34
N LYS A 2 11.66 1.59 -19.35
CA LYS A 2 11.37 0.28 -18.76
C LYS A 2 10.82 0.45 -17.34
N VAL A 3 9.78 -0.27 -16.97
CA VAL A 3 9.16 -0.22 -15.64
C VAL A 3 9.20 -1.60 -14.98
N SER A 4 9.78 -1.68 -13.79
CA SER A 4 9.71 -2.87 -12.94
C SER A 4 8.60 -2.71 -11.92
N GLY A 5 7.63 -3.62 -11.90
CA GLY A 5 6.73 -3.79 -10.76
C GLY A 5 7.37 -4.65 -9.70
N PHE A 6 7.06 -4.42 -8.42
CA PHE A 6 7.52 -5.31 -7.37
C PHE A 6 6.64 -5.28 -6.12
N THR A 7 6.66 -6.40 -5.39
CA THR A 7 5.94 -6.57 -4.13
C THR A 7 6.63 -7.60 -3.23
N PHE A 8 6.15 -7.74 -2.00
CA PHE A 8 6.45 -8.88 -1.14
C PHE A 8 5.16 -9.51 -0.63
N LEU A 9 5.17 -10.82 -0.45
CA LEU A 9 3.99 -11.58 0.01
C LEU A 9 4.38 -12.70 0.97
N LYS A 10 3.46 -13.03 1.87
CA LYS A 10 3.47 -14.22 2.72
C LYS A 10 2.03 -14.51 3.16
N ASN A 11 1.55 -15.74 2.95
CA ASN A 11 0.21 -16.20 3.35
C ASN A 11 -0.94 -15.30 2.84
N GLY A 12 -0.87 -14.84 1.59
CA GLY A 12 -1.82 -13.87 1.05
C GLY A 12 -3.27 -14.36 1.03
N SER A 13 -3.48 -15.65 0.77
CA SER A 13 -4.81 -16.28 0.72
C SER A 13 -5.46 -16.35 2.10
N THR A 14 -4.73 -16.87 3.09
CA THR A 14 -5.19 -16.96 4.49
C THR A 14 -5.49 -15.59 5.07
N LEU A 15 -4.63 -14.61 4.75
CA LEU A 15 -4.76 -13.23 5.21
C LEU A 15 -5.81 -12.42 4.44
N GLY A 16 -6.41 -13.00 3.40
CA GLY A 16 -7.51 -12.41 2.63
C GLY A 16 -7.09 -11.17 1.84
N TYR A 17 -5.84 -11.08 1.40
CA TYR A 17 -5.41 -9.97 0.55
C TYR A 17 -5.90 -10.17 -0.89
N PRO A 18 -6.36 -9.12 -1.58
CA PRO A 18 -6.63 -9.15 -3.03
C PRO A 18 -5.31 -9.12 -3.82
N PHE A 19 -4.36 -10.02 -3.50
CA PHE A 19 -2.99 -9.92 -4.00
C PHE A 19 -2.88 -10.31 -5.47
N VAL A 20 -3.77 -11.18 -5.97
CA VAL A 20 -3.84 -11.53 -7.39
C VAL A 20 -4.32 -10.34 -8.19
N GLU A 21 -5.37 -9.66 -7.71
CA GLU A 21 -5.95 -8.45 -8.31
C GLU A 21 -4.96 -7.30 -8.27
N SER A 22 -4.25 -7.13 -7.15
CA SER A 22 -3.16 -6.16 -6.97
C SER A 22 -2.11 -6.31 -8.07
N ILE A 23 -1.51 -7.51 -8.19
CA ILE A 23 -0.47 -7.79 -9.18
C ILE A 23 -1.00 -7.58 -10.59
N ARG A 24 -2.16 -8.15 -10.92
CA ARG A 24 -2.76 -8.01 -12.26
C ARG A 24 -3.07 -6.57 -12.63
N SER A 25 -3.46 -5.72 -11.67
CA SER A 25 -3.69 -4.29 -11.92
C SER A 25 -2.41 -3.51 -12.26
N ALA A 26 -1.25 -3.98 -11.78
CA ALA A 26 0.04 -3.36 -12.03
C ALA A 26 0.74 -3.86 -13.30
N LEU A 27 0.49 -5.10 -13.73
CA LEU A 27 1.12 -5.72 -14.92
C LEU A 27 1.01 -4.88 -16.21
N PRO A 28 -0.09 -4.15 -16.51
CA PRO A 28 -0.17 -3.26 -17.67
C PRO A 28 0.85 -2.11 -17.68
N LEU A 29 1.34 -1.67 -16.52
CA LEU A 29 2.39 -0.66 -16.41
C LEU A 29 3.79 -1.25 -16.55
N CYS A 30 3.96 -2.54 -16.30
CA CYS A 30 5.26 -3.16 -16.07
C CYS A 30 5.79 -3.93 -17.28
N ASP A 31 7.12 -3.94 -17.42
CA ASP A 31 7.88 -4.79 -18.33
C ASP A 31 8.40 -6.07 -17.63
N GLU A 32 8.52 -6.02 -16.30
CA GLU A 32 8.81 -7.16 -15.42
C GLU A 32 8.15 -6.94 -14.06
N PHE A 33 7.87 -8.00 -13.31
CA PHE A 33 7.22 -7.93 -12.00
C PHE A 33 7.90 -8.87 -10.98
N ILE A 34 8.51 -8.31 -9.95
CA ILE A 34 9.33 -9.06 -8.99
C ILE A 34 8.58 -9.30 -7.68
N ILE A 35 8.47 -10.55 -7.26
CA ILE A 35 7.77 -10.93 -6.03
C ILE A 35 8.76 -11.54 -5.05
N ALA A 36 9.03 -10.86 -3.92
CA ALA A 36 9.70 -11.50 -2.78
C ALA A 36 8.68 -12.32 -1.99
N LEU A 37 8.69 -13.64 -2.20
CA LEU A 37 7.74 -14.57 -1.60
C LEU A 37 8.37 -15.24 -0.38
N GLY A 38 7.89 -14.88 0.81
CA GLY A 38 8.22 -15.59 2.02
C GLY A 38 7.67 -17.02 1.98
N ARG A 39 8.26 -17.93 2.76
CA ARG A 39 7.68 -19.26 2.98
C ARG A 39 6.21 -19.15 3.39
N CYS A 40 5.33 -19.71 2.56
CA CYS A 40 3.89 -19.74 2.78
C CYS A 40 3.45 -21.12 3.29
N ASP A 41 2.40 -21.13 4.11
CA ASP A 41 1.75 -22.34 4.62
C ASP A 41 0.35 -22.53 3.99
N ASP A 42 0.03 -21.75 2.95
CA ASP A 42 -1.24 -21.76 2.21
C ASP A 42 -1.02 -21.83 0.68
N ASP A 43 -2.09 -21.67 -0.09
CA ASP A 43 -2.10 -21.75 -1.56
C ASP A 43 -1.63 -20.48 -2.28
N THR A 44 -1.02 -19.52 -1.57
CA THR A 44 -0.56 -18.24 -2.16
C THR A 44 0.34 -18.44 -3.38
N GLU A 45 1.33 -19.34 -3.30
CA GLU A 45 2.23 -19.58 -4.43
C GLU A 45 1.51 -20.21 -5.62
N ALA A 46 0.56 -21.11 -5.37
CA ALA A 46 -0.25 -21.72 -6.42
C ALA A 46 -1.10 -20.67 -7.15
N LEU A 47 -1.72 -19.74 -6.41
CA LEU A 47 -2.48 -18.63 -6.98
C LEU A 47 -1.60 -17.64 -7.75
N LEU A 48 -0.37 -17.38 -7.30
CA LEU A 48 0.60 -16.58 -8.05
C LEU A 48 0.98 -17.24 -9.38
N ASN A 49 1.24 -18.54 -9.38
CA ASN A 49 1.55 -19.30 -10.60
C ASN A 49 0.37 -19.34 -11.58
N GLN A 50 -0.88 -19.30 -11.09
CA GLN A 50 -2.08 -19.22 -11.93
C GLN A 50 -2.28 -17.84 -12.61
N ILE A 51 -1.52 -16.81 -12.23
CA ILE A 51 -1.54 -15.54 -12.99
C ILE A 51 -0.98 -15.76 -14.40
N ASP A 52 -0.02 -16.69 -14.54
CA ASP A 52 0.56 -17.14 -15.81
C ASP A 52 1.01 -15.98 -16.73
N ASP A 53 1.64 -14.96 -16.15
CA ASP A 53 2.22 -13.84 -16.90
C ASP A 53 3.76 -13.95 -16.92
N PRO A 54 4.40 -13.98 -18.11
CA PRO A 54 5.85 -14.17 -18.24
C PRO A 54 6.68 -13.01 -17.65
N LYS A 55 6.07 -11.87 -17.33
CA LYS A 55 6.73 -10.76 -16.64
C LYS A 55 7.01 -11.09 -15.18
N ILE A 56 6.25 -12.00 -14.58
CA ILE A 56 6.35 -12.32 -13.16
C ILE A 56 7.58 -13.17 -12.89
N ARG A 57 8.38 -12.74 -11.90
CA ARG A 57 9.51 -13.48 -11.36
C ARG A 57 9.39 -13.56 -9.84
N ILE A 58 9.27 -14.78 -9.33
CA ILE A 58 9.23 -15.06 -7.89
C ILE A 58 10.65 -15.27 -7.37
N ILE A 59 10.97 -14.60 -6.27
CA ILE A 59 12.18 -14.78 -5.47
C ILE A 59 11.73 -15.34 -4.12
N HIS A 60 12.03 -16.60 -3.85
CA HIS A 60 11.74 -17.20 -2.55
C HIS A 60 12.67 -16.64 -1.47
N THR A 61 12.09 -16.21 -0.35
CA THR A 61 12.81 -15.58 0.75
C THR A 61 12.49 -16.20 2.10
N THR A 62 13.40 -16.00 3.04
CA THR A 62 13.17 -16.30 4.45
C THR A 62 12.94 -14.99 5.21
N TRP A 63 11.88 -14.95 6.00
CA TRP A 63 11.60 -13.82 6.87
C TRP A 63 12.40 -13.97 8.17
N ASN A 64 13.02 -12.88 8.63
CA ASN A 64 13.72 -12.90 9.91
C ASN A 64 12.72 -12.74 11.06
N ASP A 65 12.21 -13.85 11.59
CA ASP A 65 11.22 -13.83 12.68
C ASP A 65 11.78 -13.31 14.02
N LYS A 66 13.11 -13.16 14.15
CA LYS A 66 13.73 -12.47 15.30
C LYS A 66 13.60 -10.95 15.22
N MET A 67 13.30 -10.40 14.04
CA MET A 67 13.15 -8.96 13.84
C MET A 67 11.74 -8.53 14.25
N GLN A 68 11.65 -7.81 15.37
CA GLN A 68 10.38 -7.33 15.93
C GLN A 68 10.33 -5.80 16.04
N ASP A 69 11.33 -5.09 15.49
CA ASP A 69 11.34 -3.63 15.49
C ASP A 69 10.40 -3.10 14.43
N ARG A 70 9.22 -2.65 14.86
CA ARG A 70 8.26 -1.87 14.06
C ARG A 70 7.99 -2.45 12.66
N GLY A 71 7.86 -3.77 12.55
CA GLY A 71 7.59 -4.43 11.27
C GLY A 71 8.71 -4.32 10.23
N TYR A 72 9.96 -4.06 10.63
CA TYR A 72 11.08 -3.87 9.71
C TYR A 72 11.31 -5.03 8.73
N VAL A 73 10.84 -6.24 9.06
CA VAL A 73 10.82 -7.37 8.13
C VAL A 73 10.14 -7.02 6.80
N TYR A 74 9.11 -6.17 6.80
CA TYR A 74 8.46 -5.69 5.57
C TYR A 74 9.43 -4.86 4.72
N GLY A 75 10.20 -3.96 5.35
CA GLY A 75 11.26 -3.22 4.67
C GLY A 75 12.31 -4.15 4.08
N GLN A 76 12.71 -5.20 4.80
CA GLN A 76 13.66 -6.21 4.30
C GLN A 76 13.14 -6.89 3.03
N GLN A 77 11.89 -7.38 3.03
CA GLN A 77 11.31 -8.08 1.89
C GLN A 77 11.06 -7.16 0.70
N LYS A 78 10.54 -5.95 0.97
CA LYS A 78 10.39 -4.88 -0.03
C LYS A 78 11.72 -4.58 -0.72
N MET A 79 12.81 -4.48 0.04
CA MET A 79 14.13 -4.20 -0.52
C MET A 79 14.71 -5.37 -1.31
N ILE A 80 14.47 -6.63 -0.89
CA ILE A 80 14.90 -7.80 -1.68
C ILE A 80 14.26 -7.78 -3.08
N ALA A 81 12.95 -7.53 -3.16
CA ALA A 81 12.27 -7.41 -4.45
C ALA A 81 12.76 -6.18 -5.25
N HIS A 82 12.87 -5.01 -4.60
CA HIS A 82 13.34 -3.78 -5.25
C HIS A 82 14.75 -3.91 -5.82
N PHE A 83 15.70 -4.52 -5.10
CA PHE A 83 17.07 -4.70 -5.57
C PHE A 83 17.19 -5.62 -6.80
N ASN A 84 16.11 -6.32 -7.16
CA ASN A 84 16.02 -7.16 -8.34
C ASN A 84 15.27 -6.49 -9.50
N CYS A 85 14.85 -5.23 -9.36
CA CYS A 85 14.30 -4.42 -10.43
C CYS A 85 15.40 -3.90 -11.36
N THR A 86 15.14 -3.91 -12.67
CA THR A 86 16.09 -3.48 -13.71
C THR A 86 15.55 -2.36 -14.61
N GLY A 87 14.31 -1.91 -14.39
CA GLY A 87 13.69 -0.79 -15.10
C GLY A 87 14.24 0.57 -14.68
N ASP A 88 13.87 1.61 -15.42
CA ASP A 88 14.14 3.01 -15.09
C ASP A 88 13.36 3.44 -13.83
N TRP A 89 12.11 2.98 -13.78
CA TRP A 89 11.17 3.17 -12.67
C TRP A 89 10.84 1.84 -12.00
N ALA A 90 10.72 1.87 -10.67
CA ALA A 90 10.29 0.74 -9.86
C ALA A 90 8.94 1.06 -9.18
N LEU A 91 7.86 0.41 -9.62
CA LEU A 91 6.52 0.49 -9.06
C LEU A 91 6.36 -0.54 -7.93
N TYR A 92 6.22 -0.06 -6.71
CA TYR A 92 5.85 -0.84 -5.55
C TYR A 92 4.33 -0.86 -5.36
N ILE A 93 3.75 -2.04 -5.16
CA ILE A 93 2.33 -2.20 -4.81
C ILE A 93 2.18 -3.25 -3.71
N GLU A 94 1.40 -2.97 -2.67
CA GLU A 94 1.10 -3.94 -1.61
C GLU A 94 -0.04 -4.88 -2.00
N GLY A 95 -0.09 -6.08 -1.43
CA GLY A 95 -1.09 -7.10 -1.79
C GLY A 95 -2.55 -6.70 -1.52
N ASP A 96 -2.80 -5.60 -0.80
CA ASP A 96 -4.11 -4.99 -0.59
C ASP A 96 -4.30 -3.65 -1.32
N GLU A 97 -3.41 -3.33 -2.25
CA GLU A 97 -3.46 -2.13 -3.09
C GLU A 97 -3.74 -2.51 -4.55
N VAL A 98 -4.66 -1.81 -5.20
CA VAL A 98 -5.05 -2.06 -6.60
C VAL A 98 -5.02 -0.73 -7.36
N LEU A 99 -4.56 -0.77 -8.62
CA LEU A 99 -4.65 0.35 -9.55
C LEU A 99 -5.96 0.27 -10.35
N HIS A 100 -6.55 1.42 -10.66
CA HIS A 100 -7.72 1.47 -11.53
C HIS A 100 -7.28 1.47 -13.01
N GLU A 101 -7.88 0.59 -13.81
CA GLU A 101 -7.65 0.44 -15.25
C GLU A 101 -7.75 1.76 -16.04
N ASN A 102 -8.61 2.69 -15.60
CA ASN A 102 -8.82 3.99 -16.25
C ASN A 102 -7.70 4.99 -15.98
N GLU A 103 -6.83 4.73 -14.99
CA GLU A 103 -5.77 5.64 -14.56
C GLU A 103 -4.40 5.20 -15.10
N ILE A 104 -4.29 3.98 -15.64
CA ILE A 104 -3.04 3.37 -16.12
C ILE A 104 -2.35 4.23 -17.17
N GLU A 105 -3.09 4.75 -18.16
CA GLU A 105 -2.52 5.58 -19.22
C GLU A 105 -1.97 6.91 -18.64
N SER A 106 -2.69 7.54 -17.72
CA SER A 106 -2.23 8.78 -17.07
C SER A 106 -0.94 8.56 -16.26
N ILE A 107 -0.87 7.43 -15.53
CA ILE A 107 0.32 7.04 -14.78
C ILE A 107 1.51 6.83 -15.71
N ARG A 108 1.32 6.09 -16.80
CA ARG A 108 2.37 5.85 -17.81
C ARG A 108 2.86 7.17 -18.42
N ASN A 109 1.95 8.04 -18.82
CA ASN A 109 2.28 9.33 -19.44
C ASN A 109 3.12 10.22 -18.52
N ASN A 110 2.85 10.24 -17.21
CA ASN A 110 3.68 10.99 -16.26
C ASN A 110 5.08 10.36 -16.08
N MET A 111 5.19 9.04 -16.01
CA MET A 111 6.50 8.37 -15.94
C MET A 111 7.37 8.65 -17.18
N GLU A 112 6.76 8.69 -18.37
CA GLU A 112 7.45 9.01 -19.63
C GLU A 112 7.85 10.49 -19.69
N LYS A 113 6.92 11.38 -19.34
CA LYS A 113 7.16 12.84 -19.34
C LYS A 113 8.36 13.25 -18.48
N TYR A 114 8.55 12.62 -17.33
CA TYR A 114 9.62 12.95 -16.38
C TYR A 114 10.76 11.93 -16.36
N LEU A 115 10.84 11.05 -17.37
CA LEU A 115 11.90 10.04 -17.48
C LEU A 115 13.29 10.69 -17.40
N ASP A 116 13.49 11.75 -18.20
CA ASP A 116 14.77 12.47 -18.32
C ASP A 116 14.90 13.66 -17.35
N ASP A 117 13.93 13.86 -16.44
CA ASP A 117 14.00 14.90 -15.40
C ASP A 117 14.77 14.38 -14.17
N PRO A 118 16.03 14.81 -13.94
CA PRO A 118 16.84 14.30 -12.84
C PRO A 118 16.33 14.71 -11.45
N ASP A 119 15.47 15.74 -11.35
CA ASP A 119 14.90 16.13 -10.07
C ASP A 119 13.75 15.22 -9.63
N THR A 120 13.08 14.55 -10.58
CA THR A 120 12.00 13.62 -10.28
C THR A 120 12.57 12.29 -9.81
N GLU A 121 12.47 12.03 -8.50
CA GLU A 121 12.97 10.79 -7.89
C GLU A 121 11.85 9.77 -7.65
N ALA A 122 10.60 10.20 -7.50
CA ALA A 122 9.47 9.34 -7.23
C ALA A 122 8.16 9.88 -7.80
N PHE A 123 7.14 9.02 -7.89
CA PHE A 123 5.76 9.43 -8.07
C PHE A 123 4.90 9.04 -6.87
N TYR A 124 4.13 10.01 -6.38
CA TYR A 124 3.16 9.82 -5.32
C TYR A 124 1.74 9.72 -5.86
N PHE A 125 0.92 8.97 -5.14
CA PHE A 125 -0.48 8.72 -5.45
C PHE A 125 -1.36 9.29 -4.35
N ASP A 126 -2.57 9.71 -4.70
CA ASP A 126 -3.67 9.89 -3.74
C ASP A 126 -4.24 8.50 -3.36
N PHE A 127 -4.73 8.35 -2.13
CA PHE A 127 -5.17 7.06 -1.59
C PHE A 127 -6.66 7.05 -1.24
N TYR A 128 -7.34 6.00 -1.67
CA TYR A 128 -8.62 5.58 -1.12
C TYR A 128 -8.39 4.45 -0.12
N HIS A 129 -8.32 4.81 1.16
CA HIS A 129 -8.24 3.85 2.25
C HIS A 129 -9.63 3.35 2.61
N PHE A 130 -10.09 2.28 1.98
CA PHE A 130 -11.40 1.70 2.30
C PHE A 130 -11.42 1.22 3.75
N TYR A 131 -12.56 1.43 4.43
CA TYR A 131 -12.66 1.12 5.87
C TYR A 131 -14.03 0.60 6.27
N GLY A 132 -14.10 -0.56 6.92
CA GLY A 132 -15.32 -1.18 7.40
C GLY A 132 -16.19 -1.77 6.29
N ARG A 133 -16.41 -1.01 5.20
CA ARG A 133 -17.07 -1.46 3.97
C ARG A 133 -16.41 -0.84 2.73
N PRO A 134 -16.50 -1.47 1.56
CA PRO A 134 -15.92 -0.97 0.31
C PRO A 134 -16.53 0.36 -0.19
N ASP A 135 -17.73 0.73 0.24
CA ASP A 135 -18.41 1.96 -0.20
C ASP A 135 -18.03 3.22 0.58
N GLN A 136 -17.00 3.13 1.44
CA GLN A 136 -16.56 4.24 2.28
C GLN A 136 -15.04 4.20 2.55
N VAL A 137 -14.47 5.37 2.79
CA VAL A 137 -13.03 5.56 3.04
C VAL A 137 -12.76 6.24 4.38
N GLY A 138 -11.66 5.84 5.01
CA GLY A 138 -11.11 6.48 6.20
C GLY A 138 -10.08 7.55 5.84
N ILE A 139 -10.18 8.74 6.45
CA ILE A 139 -9.29 9.89 6.18
C ILE A 139 -8.39 10.27 7.36
N SER A 140 -8.22 9.38 8.34
CA SER A 140 -7.42 9.64 9.54
C SER A 140 -5.91 9.47 9.35
N GLY A 141 -5.50 8.75 8.31
CA GLY A 141 -4.11 8.37 8.01
C GLY A 141 -3.35 9.36 7.13
N TYR A 142 -2.30 8.86 6.47
CA TYR A 142 -1.77 9.54 5.29
C TYR A 142 -2.83 9.46 4.18
N ARG A 143 -2.85 10.43 3.28
CA ARG A 143 -3.72 10.39 2.09
C ARG A 143 -2.93 10.34 0.79
N ARG A 144 -1.61 10.48 0.90
CA ARG A 144 -0.65 10.48 -0.20
C ARG A 144 0.59 9.70 0.17
N ALA A 145 1.08 8.87 -0.72
CA ALA A 145 2.35 8.16 -0.53
C ALA A 145 3.05 7.88 -1.87
N PRO A 146 4.40 7.85 -1.88
CA PRO A 146 5.16 7.40 -3.03
C PRO A 146 4.97 5.91 -3.26
N ARG A 147 4.69 5.52 -4.50
CA ARG A 147 4.63 4.11 -4.93
C ARG A 147 5.55 3.81 -6.11
N ILE A 148 6.00 4.81 -6.85
CA ILE A 148 7.03 4.63 -7.87
C ILE A 148 8.30 5.36 -7.43
N ILE A 149 9.45 4.71 -7.54
CA ILE A 149 10.76 5.27 -7.21
C ILE A 149 11.69 5.09 -8.43
N ARG A 150 12.56 6.08 -8.67
CA ARG A 150 13.61 5.96 -9.68
C ARG A 150 14.58 4.86 -9.27
N ASN A 151 14.88 3.94 -10.18
CA ASN A 151 15.70 2.78 -9.83
C ASN A 151 17.22 3.09 -9.85
N SER A 152 17.62 4.23 -10.43
CA SER A 152 19.03 4.66 -10.54
C SER A 152 19.54 5.50 -9.37
N ILE A 153 18.74 5.70 -8.32
CA ILE A 153 19.13 6.45 -7.12
C ILE A 153 19.33 5.53 -5.92
N ARG A 154 20.23 5.93 -5.02
CA ARG A 154 20.47 5.20 -3.77
C ARG A 154 19.29 5.38 -2.82
N SER A 155 18.35 4.44 -2.86
CA SER A 155 17.18 4.43 -1.98
C SER A 155 17.10 3.14 -1.15
N TYR A 156 16.43 3.22 0.00
CA TYR A 156 16.03 2.07 0.80
C TYR A 156 14.67 2.31 1.46
N ALA A 157 14.01 1.25 1.93
CA ALA A 157 12.74 1.32 2.62
C ALA A 157 12.89 0.79 4.05
N PRO A 158 12.63 1.60 5.10
CA PRO A 158 12.68 1.15 6.49
C PRO A 158 11.41 0.42 6.94
N ASP A 159 10.36 0.40 6.12
CA ASP A 159 9.09 -0.31 6.33
C ASP A 159 8.41 -0.54 4.96
N GLY A 160 7.17 -1.07 4.96
CA GLY A 160 6.40 -1.24 3.73
C GLY A 160 5.98 0.08 3.06
N LEU A 161 5.80 1.15 3.84
CA LEU A 161 5.06 2.34 3.40
C LEU A 161 5.84 3.26 2.45
N PHE A 162 7.11 3.58 2.76
CA PHE A 162 7.82 4.66 2.07
C PHE A 162 9.27 4.33 1.71
N PHE A 163 9.93 5.28 1.03
CA PHE A 163 11.33 5.21 0.64
C PHE A 163 12.14 6.34 1.29
N VAL A 164 13.42 6.08 1.49
CA VAL A 164 14.42 7.02 1.97
C VAL A 164 15.55 7.06 0.95
N VAL A 165 15.88 8.27 0.48
CA VAL A 165 16.99 8.54 -0.43
C VAL A 165 18.21 8.95 0.38
N LEU A 166 19.36 8.39 0.03
CA LEU A 166 20.65 8.64 0.67
C LEU A 166 21.57 9.43 -0.27
N ASP A 167 21.57 10.76 -0.14
CA ASP A 167 22.60 11.61 -0.78
C ASP A 167 23.98 11.37 -0.17
N LYS A 168 24.02 10.99 1.12
CA LYS A 168 25.21 10.72 1.91
C LYS A 168 25.02 9.44 2.72
N ASN A 169 26.11 8.88 3.24
CA ASN A 169 26.11 7.57 3.90
C ASN A 169 25.26 7.46 5.18
N LYS A 170 25.02 8.55 5.91
CA LYS A 170 24.48 8.50 7.29
C LYS A 170 23.09 9.09 7.49
N ARG A 171 22.67 10.01 6.61
CA ARG A 171 21.40 10.74 6.77
C ARG A 171 20.60 10.61 5.49
N GLY A 172 19.43 10.01 5.62
CA GLY A 172 18.46 9.94 4.55
C GLY A 172 17.46 11.09 4.59
N ARG A 173 16.76 11.25 3.48
CA ARG A 173 15.61 12.15 3.29
C ARG A 173 14.52 11.43 2.52
N TYR A 174 13.32 11.99 2.50
CA TYR A 174 12.29 11.52 1.59
C TYR A 174 12.64 11.87 0.13
N PRO A 175 12.17 11.09 -0.85
CA PRO A 175 12.38 11.39 -2.26
C PRO A 175 11.64 12.68 -2.66
N LYS A 176 12.20 13.40 -3.63
CA LYS A 176 11.50 14.44 -4.39
C LYS A 176 10.51 13.77 -5.33
N ALA A 177 9.24 14.15 -5.29
CA ALA A 177 8.21 13.44 -6.00
C ALA A 177 7.24 14.36 -6.72
N ARG A 178 6.67 13.83 -7.81
CA ARG A 178 5.56 14.42 -8.55
C ARG A 178 4.31 13.56 -8.40
N HIS A 179 3.15 14.12 -8.70
CA HIS A 179 1.92 13.34 -8.72
C HIS A 179 1.98 12.30 -9.84
N ALA A 180 1.58 11.06 -9.57
CA ALA A 180 1.60 9.98 -10.56
C ALA A 180 0.54 10.14 -11.66
N GLY A 181 -0.55 10.85 -11.38
CA GLY A 181 -1.72 10.93 -12.28
C GLY A 181 -2.79 9.88 -12.01
N GLY A 182 -2.70 9.17 -10.87
CA GLY A 182 -3.68 8.18 -10.46
C GLY A 182 -3.76 8.03 -8.94
N ASN A 183 -4.62 7.11 -8.53
CA ASN A 183 -4.92 6.79 -7.15
C ASN A 183 -4.53 5.34 -6.81
N ILE A 184 -4.35 5.08 -5.51
CA ILE A 184 -4.23 3.72 -4.97
C ILE A 184 -5.53 3.37 -4.26
N TYR A 185 -6.14 2.26 -4.68
CA TYR A 185 -7.35 1.70 -4.09
C TYR A 185 -6.91 0.67 -3.06
N HIS A 186 -6.94 1.05 -1.78
CA HIS A 186 -6.34 0.28 -0.69
C HIS A 186 -7.43 -0.39 0.17
N TYR A 187 -7.51 -1.72 0.07
CA TYR A 187 -8.53 -2.58 0.67
C TYR A 187 -8.13 -3.17 2.05
N GLY A 188 -7.13 -2.58 2.71
CA GLY A 188 -6.54 -3.15 3.92
C GLY A 188 -7.49 -3.28 5.12
N HIS A 189 -8.51 -2.40 5.22
CA HIS A 189 -9.48 -2.35 6.34
C HIS A 189 -10.93 -2.64 5.93
N VAL A 190 -11.13 -3.44 4.88
CA VAL A 190 -12.47 -3.93 4.48
C VAL A 190 -12.50 -5.43 4.30
N ARG A 191 -11.54 -6.15 4.88
CA ARG A 191 -11.47 -7.61 4.80
C ARG A 191 -12.45 -8.23 5.79
N ASN A 192 -12.96 -9.42 5.48
CA ASN A 192 -13.77 -10.20 6.40
C ASN A 192 -13.12 -10.26 7.79
N VAL A 193 -13.92 -10.05 8.83
CA VAL A 193 -13.44 -9.95 10.22
C VAL A 193 -12.59 -11.16 10.64
N ALA A 194 -12.95 -12.38 10.21
CA ALA A 194 -12.19 -13.59 10.55
C ALA A 194 -10.78 -13.57 9.92
N LYS A 195 -10.66 -13.15 8.65
CA LYS A 195 -9.35 -13.03 7.98
C LYS A 195 -8.52 -11.88 8.55
N MET A 196 -9.17 -10.79 8.96
CA MET A 196 -8.50 -9.69 9.66
C MET A 196 -7.97 -10.12 11.03
N GLN A 197 -8.73 -10.93 11.79
CA GLN A 197 -8.26 -11.53 13.03
C GLN A 197 -7.05 -12.43 12.80
N GLU A 198 -7.06 -13.24 11.73
CA GLU A 198 -5.93 -14.11 11.41
C GLU A 198 -4.67 -13.32 11.04
N LYS A 199 -4.81 -12.19 10.33
CA LYS A 199 -3.70 -11.24 10.14
C LYS A 199 -3.13 -10.76 11.46
N ILE A 200 -3.97 -10.38 12.42
CA ILE A 200 -3.50 -9.91 13.73
C ILE A 200 -2.71 -11.04 14.42
N ASN A 201 -3.22 -12.27 14.39
CA ASN A 201 -2.56 -13.44 14.97
C ASN A 201 -1.15 -13.65 14.39
N GLN A 202 -1.00 -13.59 13.07
CA GLN A 202 0.28 -13.88 12.41
C GLN A 202 1.25 -12.70 12.41
N VAL A 203 0.76 -11.45 12.36
CA VAL A 203 1.61 -10.26 12.15
C VAL A 203 2.07 -9.61 13.44
N SER A 204 1.32 -9.71 14.56
CA SER A 204 1.66 -9.02 15.81
C SER A 204 3.07 -9.35 16.34
N GLN A 205 3.59 -10.54 16.05
CA GLN A 205 4.96 -10.94 16.41
C GLN A 205 6.03 -9.99 15.85
N TYR A 206 5.84 -9.45 14.65
CA TYR A 206 6.79 -8.54 13.98
C TYR A 206 6.78 -7.12 14.58
N TRP A 207 5.86 -6.85 15.49
CA TRP A 207 5.72 -5.58 16.22
C TRP A 207 6.01 -5.73 17.72
N ASN A 208 6.42 -6.93 18.17
CA ASN A 208 6.57 -7.29 19.58
C ASN A 208 5.28 -7.09 20.39
N GLU A 209 4.12 -7.31 19.77
CA GLU A 209 2.80 -7.20 20.38
C GLU A 209 2.13 -8.58 20.49
N LYS A 210 1.20 -8.72 21.44
CA LYS A 210 0.35 -9.91 21.52
C LYS A 210 -0.89 -9.70 20.64
N PRO A 211 -1.34 -10.73 19.90
CA PRO A 211 -2.60 -10.65 19.17
C PRO A 211 -3.74 -10.24 20.09
N THR A 212 -4.51 -9.24 19.67
CA THR A 212 -5.72 -8.78 20.36
C THR A 212 -6.96 -9.26 19.64
N PRO A 213 -8.07 -9.51 20.35
CA PRO A 213 -9.36 -9.76 19.71
C PRO A 213 -9.79 -8.57 18.85
N PHE A 214 -10.24 -8.86 17.64
CA PHE A 214 -10.75 -7.91 16.66
C PHE A 214 -12.24 -8.22 16.43
N PRO A 215 -13.14 -7.59 17.21
CA PRO A 215 -14.58 -7.83 17.09
C PRO A 215 -15.17 -7.25 15.80
N GLY A 216 -14.41 -6.44 15.07
CA GLY A 216 -14.80 -5.80 13.82
C GLY A 216 -14.30 -4.36 13.74
N TYR A 217 -14.73 -3.65 12.70
CA TYR A 217 -14.28 -2.29 12.38
C TYR A 217 -14.98 -1.18 13.19
N GLY A 218 -15.91 -1.51 14.09
CA GLY A 218 -16.79 -0.54 14.75
C GLY A 218 -16.09 0.44 15.70
N ASP A 219 -14.89 0.14 16.18
CA ASP A 219 -14.11 0.97 17.11
C ASP A 219 -13.33 2.08 16.39
N ILE A 220 -14.07 2.97 15.74
CA ILE A 220 -13.53 4.13 15.01
C ILE A 220 -14.35 5.39 15.27
N ASP A 221 -13.70 6.54 15.19
CA ASP A 221 -14.38 7.84 15.14
C ASP A 221 -15.13 8.02 13.80
N PRO A 222 -16.49 8.10 13.79
CA PRO A 222 -17.25 8.27 12.55
C PRO A 222 -16.91 9.57 11.80
N ALA A 223 -16.36 10.59 12.50
CA ALA A 223 -15.96 11.86 11.89
C ALA A 223 -14.82 11.72 10.86
N VAL A 224 -14.13 10.57 10.82
CA VAL A 224 -13.05 10.28 9.87
C VAL A 224 -13.48 9.38 8.72
N ILE A 225 -14.75 9.02 8.62
CA ILE A 225 -15.30 8.21 7.52
C ILE A 225 -15.98 9.11 6.51
N ARG A 226 -15.78 8.84 5.22
CA ARG A 226 -16.43 9.54 4.10
C ARG A 226 -16.98 8.53 3.10
N PRO A 227 -18.13 8.80 2.46
CA PRO A 227 -18.62 7.94 1.39
C PRO A 227 -17.61 7.94 0.23
N PHE A 228 -17.36 6.77 -0.34
CA PHE A 228 -16.64 6.64 -1.59
C PHE A 228 -17.61 6.92 -2.74
N LYS A 229 -17.22 7.82 -3.65
CA LYS A 229 -18.07 8.27 -4.78
C LYS A 229 -17.54 7.84 -6.14
N GLY A 230 -16.41 7.14 -6.18
CA GLY A 230 -15.82 6.64 -7.41
C GLY A 230 -16.31 5.23 -7.75
N THR A 231 -15.60 4.57 -8.64
CA THR A 231 -15.79 3.17 -9.00
C THR A 231 -14.63 2.33 -8.49
N HIS A 232 -14.92 1.10 -8.07
CA HIS A 232 -13.86 0.13 -7.81
C HIS A 232 -13.26 -0.36 -9.14
N PRO A 233 -11.95 -0.65 -9.20
CA PRO A 233 -11.34 -1.31 -10.34
C PRO A 233 -12.09 -2.62 -10.66
N ALA A 234 -12.42 -2.86 -11.93
CA ALA A 234 -13.27 -4.01 -12.28
C ALA A 234 -12.68 -5.35 -11.80
N ILE A 235 -11.35 -5.46 -11.77
CA ILE A 235 -10.63 -6.66 -11.39
C ILE A 235 -10.88 -7.11 -9.94
N VAL A 236 -11.28 -6.20 -9.05
CA VAL A 236 -11.53 -6.53 -7.63
C VAL A 236 -12.96 -6.99 -7.35
N SER A 237 -13.82 -7.03 -8.38
CA SER A 237 -15.26 -7.28 -8.22
C SER A 237 -15.60 -8.62 -7.56
N ASP A 238 -14.86 -9.68 -7.87
CA ASP A 238 -15.13 -11.00 -7.29
C ASP A 238 -14.64 -11.08 -5.84
N TRP A 239 -13.43 -10.57 -5.57
CA TRP A 239 -12.91 -10.42 -4.21
C TRP A 239 -13.84 -9.60 -3.31
N LEU A 240 -14.45 -8.52 -3.84
CA LEU A 240 -15.44 -7.74 -3.08
C LEU A 240 -16.66 -8.56 -2.67
N LYS A 241 -17.07 -9.57 -3.45
CA LYS A 241 -18.22 -10.41 -3.10
C LYS A 241 -17.87 -11.48 -2.08
N THR A 242 -16.64 -12.00 -2.13
CA THR A 242 -16.23 -13.19 -1.36
C THR A 242 -15.46 -12.87 -0.09
N ASP A 243 -14.69 -11.78 -0.09
CA ASP A 243 -13.66 -11.51 0.92
C ASP A 243 -13.82 -10.17 1.63
N ALA A 244 -14.59 -9.24 1.05
CA ALA A 244 -14.83 -7.96 1.68
C ALA A 244 -15.96 -8.00 2.72
N GLU A 245 -15.83 -7.15 3.73
CA GLU A 245 -16.83 -6.92 4.75
C GLU A 245 -17.87 -5.92 4.25
N TRP A 246 -19.15 -6.32 4.24
CA TRP A 246 -20.27 -5.46 3.84
C TRP A 246 -21.13 -5.04 5.03
N GLU A 247 -20.84 -5.54 6.22
CA GLU A 247 -21.53 -5.14 7.44
C GLU A 247 -20.62 -4.24 8.29
N PHE A 248 -21.06 -3.01 8.51
CA PHE A 248 -20.36 -2.06 9.37
C PHE A 248 -21.36 -1.29 10.23
N THR A 249 -21.19 -1.47 11.53
CA THR A 249 -21.93 -0.74 12.56
C THR A 249 -20.91 -0.07 13.49
N PRO A 250 -20.86 1.27 13.53
CA PRO A 250 -20.03 1.98 14.50
C PRO A 250 -20.40 1.57 15.93
N ASN A 251 -19.39 1.34 16.77
CA ASN A 251 -19.62 1.03 18.18
C ASN A 251 -20.16 2.29 18.89
N PRO A 252 -21.41 2.28 19.40
CA PRO A 252 -21.99 3.45 20.06
C PRO A 252 -21.26 3.83 21.36
N ASN A 253 -20.52 2.90 21.95
CA ASN A 253 -19.76 3.09 23.18
C ASN A 253 -18.29 3.50 22.95
N TYR A 254 -17.88 3.70 21.69
CA TYR A 254 -16.51 4.06 21.36
C TYR A 254 -16.13 5.43 21.98
N ARG A 255 -15.06 5.43 22.77
CA ARG A 255 -14.54 6.65 23.41
C ARG A 255 -13.36 7.19 22.62
N LEU A 256 -13.49 8.41 22.12
CA LEU A 256 -12.44 9.10 21.37
C LEU A 256 -11.12 9.14 22.15
N THR A 257 -10.08 8.60 21.54
CA THR A 257 -8.72 8.66 22.04
C THR A 257 -8.14 10.06 21.90
N LYS A 258 -6.96 10.30 22.50
CA LYS A 258 -6.19 11.52 22.26
C LYS A 258 -5.82 11.68 20.78
N ARG A 259 -5.58 10.56 20.08
CA ARG A 259 -5.26 10.54 18.64
C ARG A 259 -6.46 11.00 17.82
N ASP A 260 -7.66 10.50 18.10
CA ASP A 260 -8.88 10.88 17.36
C ASP A 260 -9.18 12.36 17.50
N LYS A 261 -9.08 12.89 18.73
CA LYS A 261 -9.25 14.32 18.99
C LYS A 261 -8.26 15.17 18.20
N LYS A 262 -6.99 14.74 18.09
CA LYS A 262 -5.97 15.40 17.28
C LYS A 262 -6.30 15.34 15.78
N VAL A 263 -6.78 14.19 15.30
CA VAL A 263 -7.22 14.02 13.91
C VAL A 263 -8.41 14.93 13.60
N ARG A 264 -9.43 14.98 14.47
CA ARG A 264 -10.57 15.90 14.31
C ARG A 264 -10.14 17.35 14.22
N LEU A 265 -9.25 17.80 15.11
CA LEU A 265 -8.74 19.17 15.08
C LEU A 265 -8.03 19.45 13.75
N LYS A 266 -7.20 18.52 13.30
CA LYS A 266 -6.50 18.62 12.02
C LYS A 266 -7.47 18.74 10.85
N LEU A 267 -8.48 17.87 10.77
CA LEU A 267 -9.48 17.89 9.70
C LEU A 267 -10.26 19.22 9.67
N LYS A 268 -10.58 19.77 10.85
CA LYS A 268 -11.21 21.11 10.94
C LYS A 268 -10.31 22.21 10.39
N ILE A 269 -9.02 22.19 10.71
CA ILE A 269 -8.04 23.16 10.20
C ILE A 269 -7.93 23.03 8.67
N GLU A 270 -7.89 21.81 8.15
CA GLU A 270 -7.86 21.53 6.71
C GLU A 270 -9.07 22.11 5.98
N GLU A 271 -10.27 21.87 6.51
CA GLU A 271 -11.52 22.40 5.95
C GLU A 271 -11.56 23.93 5.98
N MET A 272 -11.07 24.55 7.06
CA MET A 272 -11.01 26.01 7.18
C MET A 272 -10.00 26.66 6.23
N LEU A 273 -8.86 26.00 5.98
CA LEU A 273 -7.75 26.59 5.21
C LEU A 273 -7.71 26.10 3.75
N GLY A 274 -8.50 25.09 3.39
CA GLY A 274 -8.41 24.44 2.07
C GLY A 274 -7.07 23.71 1.86
N LEU A 275 -6.43 23.25 2.93
CA LEU A 275 -5.11 22.61 2.90
C LEU A 275 -5.20 21.11 3.15
N GLU A 276 -4.26 20.35 2.57
CA GLU A 276 -4.06 18.93 2.84
C GLU A 276 -2.76 18.77 3.62
N ILE A 277 -2.86 18.56 4.95
CA ILE A 277 -1.70 18.52 5.86
C ILE A 277 -1.47 17.11 6.42
N SER A 278 -1.94 16.05 5.74
CA SER A 278 -1.55 14.66 6.07
C SER A 278 -0.04 14.47 6.01
N LYS A 279 0.45 13.43 6.70
CA LYS A 279 1.87 13.13 6.70
C LYS A 279 2.27 12.71 5.28
N LYS A 280 3.27 13.38 4.72
CA LYS A 280 3.85 13.09 3.40
C LYS A 280 5.22 12.47 3.58
N HIS A 281 5.46 11.37 2.89
CA HIS A 281 6.74 10.67 2.87
C HIS A 281 7.53 10.98 1.60
N TYR A 282 7.43 12.23 1.14
CA TYR A 282 8.03 12.78 -0.08
C TYR A 282 8.11 14.31 0.03
N THR A 283 8.93 14.93 -0.80
CA THR A 283 8.94 16.38 -1.05
C THR A 283 8.23 16.64 -2.38
N ASP A 284 7.14 17.40 -2.37
CA ASP A 284 6.35 17.71 -3.56
C ASP A 284 7.10 18.71 -4.45
N LEU A 285 7.35 18.37 -5.72
CA LEU A 285 8.06 19.24 -6.66
C LEU A 285 7.17 20.28 -7.35
N ASP A 286 5.85 20.12 -7.26
CA ASP A 286 4.88 20.97 -7.93
C ASP A 286 4.26 22.01 -6.98
N LYS A 287 4.81 22.17 -5.77
CA LYS A 287 4.35 23.09 -4.72
C LYS A 287 5.40 24.08 -4.26
#